data_AF-A0A9R1Q5H5-F1
#
_entry.id   AF-A0A9R1Q5H5-F1
#
_cell.length_a   1.000
_cell.length_b   1.000
_cell.length_c   1.000
_cell.angle_alpha   90.00
_cell.angle_beta   90.00
_cell.angle_gamma   90.00
#
_symmetry.space_group_name_H-M   'P 1'
#
loop_
_entity.id
_entity.type
_entity.pdbx_description
1 polymer ?
#
loop_
_entity_poly.entity_id
_entity_poly.type
_entity_poly.pdbx_seq_one_letter_code
_entity_poly.pdbx_strand_id
1 'polypeptide(L)'
;MWECPDFYPVAVAGGSRHHQSGVDTAELHDRVVAEEVKYVLKVSLELTRYDYYTVGTYDHDKERYTPDRAFPDNDYGLRYDYGDFYASKSFFDPAKKRRVLWGWANESDTVTDDRHKGWAGIQAIPRKIFLSRSGRQLIQWPVEEVKSLRSKHVNVSSKAVKGGEYFKVTGFKTVQSDVKAAFTIRNLDKAEKFDPAWRTDAQGLCKKFNSHVKGGVGPFGLWLLASDDLKERTAVFFRVFKTNDTSYVVLMCNDPTRPTFAGFVNVDIAKTKKIALRTLIDHSVVESFGAGGKTCILTRVYPRKAIGDDAHLFVFNNGESDIKVTNLHAWEMKTPTMNKLLEQ
;
A
#
# COMPACT_ATOMS: atom_id res chain seq x y z
N MET A 1 21.79 7.21 10.82
CA MET A 1 21.70 8.52 10.15
C MET A 1 20.24 8.85 9.77
N TRP A 2 19.86 10.13 9.71
CA TRP A 2 18.66 10.58 8.98
C TRP A 2 19.06 10.87 7.54
N GLU A 3 18.61 10.03 6.62
CA GLU A 3 18.85 10.17 5.19
C GLU A 3 17.63 10.80 4.50
N CYS A 4 17.86 11.37 3.30
CA CYS A 4 16.82 11.83 2.38
C CYS A 4 15.64 12.56 3.06
N PRO A 5 15.89 13.62 3.87
CA PRO A 5 14.81 14.36 4.50
C PRO A 5 13.89 15.00 3.44
N ASP A 6 12.63 15.15 3.81
CA ASP A 6 11.63 15.89 3.05
C ASP A 6 10.73 16.66 4.03
N PHE A 7 10.45 17.93 3.73
CA PHE A 7 9.65 18.79 4.59
C PHE A 7 8.70 19.62 3.74
N TYR A 8 7.40 19.40 3.91
CA TYR A 8 6.41 20.00 3.02
C TYR A 8 5.03 20.21 3.66
N PRO A 9 4.24 21.18 3.15
CA PRO A 9 2.87 21.41 3.59
C PRO A 9 1.87 20.42 2.99
N VAL A 10 0.79 20.15 3.73
CA VAL A 10 -0.41 19.43 3.29
C VAL A 10 -1.67 20.15 3.72
N ALA A 11 -2.65 20.23 2.83
CA ALA A 11 -3.95 20.83 3.13
C ALA A 11 -4.72 19.97 4.15
N VAL A 12 -5.40 20.63 5.10
CA VAL A 12 -6.28 19.95 6.07
C VAL A 12 -7.71 19.89 5.58
N ALA A 13 -8.49 18.93 6.09
CA ALA A 13 -9.93 18.91 5.85
C ALA A 13 -10.63 20.03 6.62
N GLY A 14 -11.56 20.74 5.97
CA GLY A 14 -12.32 21.85 6.56
C GLY A 14 -11.72 23.24 6.36
N GLY A 15 -10.51 23.34 5.78
CA GLY A 15 -9.96 24.62 5.32
C GLY A 15 -10.56 25.09 3.99
N SER A 16 -10.13 26.25 3.51
CA SER A 16 -10.58 26.82 2.24
C SER A 16 -10.21 25.97 1.02
N ARG A 17 -9.10 25.22 1.11
CA ARG A 17 -8.61 24.32 0.05
C ARG A 17 -9.18 22.92 0.17
N HIS A 18 -9.37 22.28 -0.98
CA HIS A 18 -9.71 20.87 -1.00
C HIS A 18 -8.56 20.04 -0.40
N HIS A 19 -8.83 19.25 0.65
CA HIS A 19 -7.83 18.49 1.42
C HIS A 19 -6.94 17.52 0.62
N GLN A 20 -7.33 17.18 -0.62
CA GLN A 20 -6.53 16.34 -1.50
C GLN A 20 -5.64 17.12 -2.47
N SER A 21 -5.69 18.45 -2.45
CA SER A 21 -4.83 19.28 -3.27
C SER A 21 -3.42 19.32 -2.66
N GLY A 22 -2.42 19.34 -3.53
CA GLY A 22 -1.06 19.68 -3.12
C GLY A 22 -1.00 21.14 -2.72
N VAL A 23 -0.06 21.46 -1.84
CA VAL A 23 0.25 22.83 -1.45
C VAL A 23 1.67 23.13 -1.90
N ASP A 24 1.84 24.23 -2.63
CA ASP A 24 3.14 24.76 -2.99
C ASP A 24 3.76 25.41 -1.75
N THR A 25 5.03 25.13 -1.50
CA THR A 25 5.76 25.73 -0.39
C THR A 25 5.89 27.25 -0.57
N ALA A 26 5.91 27.75 -1.81
CA ALA A 26 5.98 29.18 -2.10
C ALA A 26 4.73 29.96 -1.66
N GLU A 27 3.58 29.30 -1.52
CA GLU A 27 2.33 29.92 -1.08
C GLU A 27 2.30 30.22 0.44
N LEU A 28 3.25 29.65 1.19
CA LEU A 28 3.25 29.72 2.67
C LEU A 28 3.74 31.07 3.23
N HIS A 29 4.18 31.99 2.36
CA HIS A 29 4.40 33.39 2.77
C HIS A 29 3.09 34.09 3.19
N ASP A 30 1.94 33.60 2.72
CA ASP A 30 0.63 34.05 3.18
C ASP A 30 0.28 33.35 4.51
N ARG A 31 0.15 34.15 5.59
CA ARG A 31 -0.17 33.65 6.93
C ARG A 31 -1.52 32.92 6.98
N VAL A 32 -2.50 33.34 6.20
CA VAL A 32 -3.82 32.67 6.16
C VAL A 32 -3.67 31.27 5.58
N VAL A 33 -2.87 31.11 4.53
CA VAL A 33 -2.58 29.79 3.95
C VAL A 33 -1.76 28.94 4.92
N ALA A 34 -0.79 29.53 5.62
CA ALA A 34 0.03 28.82 6.59
C ALA A 34 -0.76 28.29 7.80
N GLU A 35 -1.85 28.96 8.20
CA GLU A 35 -2.76 28.52 9.27
C GLU A 35 -3.69 27.36 8.86
N GLU A 36 -3.94 27.18 7.56
CA GLU A 36 -4.82 26.13 7.02
C GLU A 36 -4.10 24.85 6.58
N VAL A 37 -2.82 24.69 6.94
CA VAL A 37 -2.01 23.53 6.56
C VAL A 37 -1.40 22.84 7.77
N LYS A 38 -1.05 21.58 7.56
CA LYS A 38 -0.10 20.86 8.42
C LYS A 38 1.19 20.64 7.65
N TYR A 39 2.26 20.36 8.37
CA TYR A 39 3.56 20.05 7.80
C TYR A 39 3.87 18.58 8.00
N VAL A 40 4.47 17.98 6.99
CA VAL A 40 5.02 16.63 7.04
C VAL A 40 6.52 16.76 7.13
N LEU A 41 7.12 16.16 8.16
CA LEU A 41 8.55 15.90 8.22
C LEU A 41 8.76 14.42 7.96
N LYS A 42 9.49 14.09 6.89
CA LYS A 42 9.86 12.73 6.52
C LYS A 42 11.37 12.57 6.57
N VAL A 43 11.81 11.40 7.03
CA VAL A 43 13.20 10.95 6.99
C VAL A 43 13.28 9.49 6.58
N SER A 44 14.39 9.12 5.94
CA SER A 44 14.79 7.74 5.73
C SER A 44 15.72 7.33 6.88
N LEU A 45 15.37 6.31 7.65
CA LEU A 45 16.24 5.85 8.74
C LEU A 45 17.18 4.78 8.20
N GLU A 46 18.48 5.06 8.22
CA GLU A 46 19.52 4.13 7.76
C GLU A 46 19.43 2.79 8.51
N LEU A 47 19.23 2.86 9.83
CA LEU A 47 19.24 1.70 10.72
C LEU A 47 18.17 0.67 10.38
N THR A 48 16.96 1.13 10.07
CA THR A 48 15.81 0.24 9.82
C THR A 48 15.53 0.04 8.35
N ARG A 49 16.16 0.84 7.47
CA ARG A 49 15.91 0.87 6.02
C ARG A 49 14.44 1.12 5.66
N TYR A 50 13.75 1.95 6.45
CA TYR A 50 12.41 2.43 6.15
C TYR A 50 12.30 3.95 6.13
N ASP A 51 11.27 4.42 5.43
CA ASP A 51 10.89 5.84 5.37
C ASP A 51 9.76 6.13 6.35
N TYR A 52 10.02 7.05 7.28
CA TYR A 52 9.07 7.46 8.31
C TYR A 52 8.67 8.90 8.13
N TYR A 53 7.44 9.23 8.53
CA TYR A 53 6.98 10.60 8.59
C TYR A 53 6.18 10.88 9.86
N THR A 54 6.24 12.14 10.28
CA THR A 54 5.33 12.72 11.26
C THR A 54 4.54 13.85 10.61
N VAL A 55 3.37 14.18 11.20
CA VAL A 55 2.56 15.33 10.80
C VAL A 55 2.50 16.28 11.99
N GLY A 56 2.63 17.57 11.73
CA GLY A 56 2.70 18.56 12.79
C GLY A 56 2.48 19.99 12.31
N THR A 57 2.88 20.93 13.15
CA THR A 57 2.82 22.37 12.88
C THR A 57 4.22 22.92 12.69
N TYR A 58 4.34 24.02 11.94
CA TYR A 58 5.59 24.73 11.74
C TYR A 58 5.41 26.19 12.15
N ASP A 59 6.20 26.61 13.14
CA ASP A 59 6.31 28.00 13.55
C ASP A 59 7.34 28.67 12.63
N HIS A 60 6.87 29.45 11.66
CA HIS A 60 7.73 30.15 10.68
C HIS A 60 8.60 31.22 11.33
N ASP A 61 8.12 31.88 12.39
CA ASP A 61 8.88 32.94 13.06
C ASP A 61 10.04 32.36 13.90
N LYS A 62 9.86 31.15 14.45
CA LYS A 62 10.90 30.43 15.23
C LYS A 62 11.63 29.33 14.45
N GLU A 63 11.31 29.16 13.18
CA GLU A 63 11.77 28.08 12.31
C GLU A 63 11.66 26.68 12.96
N ARG A 64 10.56 26.41 13.67
CA ARG A 64 10.44 25.21 14.51
C ARG A 64 9.28 24.32 14.11
N TYR A 65 9.60 23.08 13.73
CA TYR A 65 8.62 22.02 13.55
C TYR A 65 8.25 21.39 14.91
N THR A 66 6.96 21.13 15.12
CA THR A 66 6.45 20.40 16.29
C THR A 66 5.48 19.33 15.82
N PRO A 67 5.82 18.03 15.97
CA PRO A 67 4.91 16.94 15.59
C PRO A 67 3.65 16.97 16.46
N ASP A 68 2.51 16.67 15.86
CA ASP A 68 1.27 16.51 16.60
C ASP A 68 1.39 15.31 17.55
N ARG A 69 0.78 15.39 18.74
CA ARG A 69 0.87 14.33 19.78
C ARG A 69 0.49 12.92 19.29
N ALA A 70 -0.35 12.83 18.26
CA ALA A 70 -0.79 11.58 17.67
C ALA A 70 0.28 10.91 16.76
N PHE A 71 1.38 11.59 16.49
CA PHE A 71 2.48 11.16 15.62
C PHE A 71 3.78 11.18 16.42
N PRO A 72 4.00 10.20 17.31
CA PRO A 72 5.24 10.15 18.07
C PRO A 72 6.42 9.94 17.11
N ASP A 73 7.47 10.75 17.29
CA ASP A 73 8.74 10.62 16.58
C ASP A 73 9.59 9.52 17.25
N ASN A 74 9.26 8.27 16.95
CA ASN A 74 9.97 7.09 17.46
C ASN A 74 9.86 5.92 16.47
N ASP A 75 10.36 4.74 16.87
CA ASP A 75 10.36 3.53 16.04
C ASP A 75 8.96 3.05 15.57
N TYR A 76 7.90 3.63 16.14
CA TYR A 76 6.49 3.37 15.81
C TYR A 76 5.89 4.44 14.87
N GLY A 77 6.73 5.31 14.30
CA GLY A 77 6.33 6.34 13.35
C GLY A 77 5.59 5.75 12.15
N LEU A 78 4.74 6.58 11.54
CA LEU A 78 4.04 6.18 10.31
C LEU A 78 5.03 6.10 9.16
N ARG A 79 4.75 5.18 8.24
CA ARG A 79 5.55 4.99 7.02
C ARG A 79 4.69 5.29 5.81
N TYR A 80 5.32 5.71 4.71
CA TYR A 80 4.61 5.74 3.43
C TYR A 80 4.26 4.33 2.99
N ASP A 81 5.21 3.42 3.10
CA ASP A 81 5.07 2.05 2.64
C ASP A 81 5.67 1.11 3.67
N TYR A 82 5.02 -0.03 3.89
CA TYR A 82 5.41 -1.01 4.91
C TYR A 82 6.24 -2.17 4.33
N GLY A 83 6.63 -2.08 3.05
CA GLY A 83 7.51 -3.01 2.36
C GLY A 83 8.81 -2.39 1.84
N ASP A 84 9.28 -2.83 0.67
CA ASP A 84 10.54 -2.39 0.06
C ASP A 84 10.41 -0.98 -0.55
N PHE A 85 10.62 0.05 0.27
CA PHE A 85 10.45 1.44 -0.16
C PHE A 85 11.34 2.37 0.65
N TYR A 86 12.25 3.04 -0.03
CA TYR A 86 13.28 3.83 0.61
C TYR A 86 13.63 5.11 -0.17
N ALA A 87 14.36 6.01 0.49
CA ALA A 87 14.89 7.24 -0.08
C ALA A 87 13.82 8.08 -0.83
N SER A 88 12.57 8.02 -0.38
CA SER A 88 11.46 8.68 -1.05
C SER A 88 11.54 10.19 -0.96
N LYS A 89 11.05 10.86 -2.01
CA LYS A 89 11.06 12.31 -2.14
C LYS A 89 9.83 12.78 -2.88
N SER A 90 9.23 13.85 -2.39
CA SER A 90 8.06 14.45 -3.01
C SER A 90 8.39 15.75 -3.73
N PHE A 91 7.53 16.11 -4.68
CA PHE A 91 7.52 17.45 -5.28
C PHE A 91 6.07 17.89 -5.50
N PHE A 92 5.86 19.20 -5.63
CA PHE A 92 4.58 19.77 -6.02
C PHE A 92 4.47 19.82 -7.55
N ASP A 93 3.40 19.24 -8.08
CA ASP A 93 3.02 19.32 -9.49
C ASP A 93 2.04 20.50 -9.66
N PRO A 94 2.49 21.66 -10.17
CA PRO A 94 1.66 22.85 -10.30
C PRO A 94 0.59 22.69 -11.40
N ALA A 95 0.84 21.86 -12.42
CA ALA A 95 -0.09 21.66 -13.52
C ALA A 95 -1.37 20.96 -13.04
N LYS A 96 -1.25 20.00 -12.12
CA LYS A 96 -2.39 19.27 -11.54
C LYS A 96 -2.67 19.58 -10.07
N LYS A 97 -1.98 20.56 -9.49
CA LYS A 97 -2.11 21.01 -8.10
C LYS A 97 -2.13 19.85 -7.11
N ARG A 98 -1.13 18.97 -7.21
CA ARG A 98 -1.00 17.76 -6.38
C ARG A 98 0.43 17.58 -5.92
N ARG A 99 0.63 16.92 -4.78
CA ARG A 99 1.95 16.46 -4.36
C ARG A 99 2.18 15.04 -4.86
N VAL A 100 3.29 14.82 -5.54
CA VAL A 100 3.68 13.52 -6.11
C VAL A 100 4.88 12.99 -5.34
N LEU A 101 4.79 11.74 -4.89
CA LEU A 101 5.84 11.01 -4.19
C LEU A 101 6.50 10.01 -5.13
N TRP A 102 7.82 10.05 -5.16
CA TRP A 102 8.69 9.02 -5.73
C TRP A 102 9.33 8.22 -4.60
N GLY A 103 9.66 6.96 -4.85
CA GLY A 103 10.37 6.11 -3.89
C GLY A 103 11.10 4.98 -4.58
N TRP A 104 12.31 4.72 -4.10
CA TRP A 104 13.18 3.67 -4.61
C TRP A 104 12.83 2.34 -3.95
N ALA A 105 12.72 1.29 -4.77
CA ALA A 105 12.68 -0.09 -4.31
C ALA A 105 13.95 -0.78 -4.80
N ASN A 106 14.83 -1.17 -3.86
CA ASN A 106 15.97 -2.01 -4.17
C ASN A 106 15.50 -3.44 -4.50
N GLU A 107 16.43 -4.28 -4.91
CA GLU A 107 16.14 -5.69 -5.17
C GLU A 107 16.03 -6.49 -3.86
N SER A 108 15.24 -7.56 -3.89
CA SER A 108 15.15 -8.55 -2.79
C SER A 108 15.70 -9.92 -3.18
N ASP A 109 16.38 -10.01 -4.32
CA ASP A 109 17.21 -11.15 -4.71
C ASP A 109 18.66 -10.95 -4.23
N THR A 110 19.64 -11.56 -4.91
CA THR A 110 21.04 -11.50 -4.49
C THR A 110 21.88 -10.57 -5.37
N VAL A 111 22.99 -10.05 -4.82
CA VAL A 111 23.98 -9.28 -5.58
C VAL A 111 24.55 -10.06 -6.78
N THR A 112 24.60 -11.39 -6.69
CA THR A 112 24.99 -12.25 -7.82
C THR A 112 23.94 -12.20 -8.92
N ASP A 113 22.65 -12.27 -8.55
CA ASP A 113 21.55 -12.16 -9.49
C ASP A 113 21.51 -10.76 -10.13
N ASP A 114 21.73 -9.68 -9.36
CA ASP A 114 21.92 -8.31 -9.87
C ASP A 114 22.97 -8.24 -10.98
N ARG A 115 24.17 -8.79 -10.71
CA ARG A 115 25.27 -8.80 -11.67
C ARG A 115 24.95 -9.64 -12.91
N HIS A 116 24.22 -10.75 -12.73
CA HIS A 116 23.84 -11.62 -13.83
C HIS A 116 22.76 -10.99 -14.72
N LYS A 117 21.73 -10.36 -14.13
CA LYS A 117 20.66 -9.67 -14.88
C LYS A 117 21.11 -8.32 -15.45
N GLY A 118 22.19 -7.74 -14.92
CA GLY A 118 22.85 -6.54 -15.44
C GLY A 118 22.23 -5.20 -15.00
N TRP A 119 21.34 -5.23 -14.01
CA TRP A 119 20.68 -4.03 -13.46
C TRP A 119 20.22 -4.31 -12.03
N ALA A 120 19.96 -3.26 -11.24
CA ALA A 120 19.39 -3.37 -9.90
C ALA A 120 18.67 -2.08 -9.50
N GLY A 121 17.50 -2.23 -8.86
CA GLY A 121 16.70 -1.13 -8.34
C GLY A 121 15.69 -0.58 -9.34
N ILE A 122 14.49 -0.28 -8.84
CA ILE A 122 13.40 0.36 -9.60
C ILE A 122 12.83 1.54 -8.80
N GLN A 123 12.06 2.38 -9.48
CA GLN A 123 11.18 3.34 -8.80
C GLN A 123 9.78 2.75 -8.70
N ALA A 124 9.12 2.96 -7.57
CA ALA A 124 7.69 2.72 -7.43
C ALA A 124 6.91 3.60 -8.42
N ILE A 125 5.70 3.18 -8.81
CA ILE A 125 4.81 4.06 -9.59
C ILE A 125 4.56 5.34 -8.77
N PRO A 126 4.77 6.53 -9.35
CA PRO A 126 4.57 7.78 -8.62
C PRO A 126 3.18 7.86 -8.00
N ARG A 127 3.12 8.33 -6.76
CA ARG A 127 1.88 8.34 -5.96
C ARG A 127 1.48 9.77 -5.64
N LYS A 128 0.21 10.12 -5.89
CA LYS A 128 -0.38 11.33 -5.29
C LYS A 128 -0.47 11.11 -3.77
N ILE A 129 -0.03 12.09 -3.00
CA ILE A 129 -0.13 12.07 -1.53
C ILE A 129 -0.92 13.25 -0.99
N PHE A 130 -1.68 13.01 0.08
CA PHE A 130 -2.47 14.03 0.76
C PHE A 130 -2.83 13.60 2.18
N LEU A 131 -3.22 14.54 3.04
CA LEU A 131 -3.62 14.24 4.41
C LEU A 131 -5.03 13.62 4.45
N SER A 132 -5.19 12.52 5.18
CA SER A 132 -6.49 11.92 5.41
C SER A 132 -7.45 12.91 6.08
N ARG A 133 -8.76 12.76 5.86
CA ARG A 133 -9.78 13.65 6.46
C ARG A 133 -9.74 13.73 7.99
N SER A 134 -9.27 12.68 8.66
CA SER A 134 -9.10 12.66 10.11
C SER A 134 -7.83 13.38 10.58
N GLY A 135 -6.92 13.74 9.67
CA GLY A 135 -5.64 14.34 10.01
C GLY A 135 -4.63 13.35 10.63
N ARG A 136 -4.91 12.04 10.64
CA ARG A 136 -4.14 11.04 11.42
C ARG A 136 -3.12 10.22 10.62
N GLN A 137 -3.03 10.44 9.31
CA GLN A 137 -2.08 9.80 8.40
C GLN A 137 -2.20 10.43 7.01
N LEU A 138 -1.18 10.22 6.19
CA LEU A 138 -1.22 10.47 4.76
C LEU A 138 -1.90 9.32 4.01
N ILE A 139 -2.55 9.65 2.90
CA ILE A 139 -3.11 8.72 1.93
C ILE A 139 -2.26 8.78 0.67
N GLN A 140 -1.99 7.62 0.08
CA GLN A 140 -1.25 7.50 -1.17
C GLN A 140 -2.08 6.81 -2.24
N TRP A 141 -2.05 7.31 -3.46
CA TRP A 141 -2.67 6.61 -4.58
C TRP A 141 -1.85 6.77 -5.85
N PRO A 142 -1.63 5.71 -6.65
CA PRO A 142 -0.94 5.83 -7.92
C PRO A 142 -1.51 6.97 -8.76
N VAL A 143 -0.64 7.78 -9.36
CA VAL A 143 -1.04 8.89 -10.23
C VAL A 143 -2.02 8.39 -11.29
N GLU A 144 -3.00 9.22 -11.65
CA GLU A 144 -4.09 8.79 -12.53
C GLU A 144 -3.65 8.43 -13.94
N GLU A 145 -2.50 8.95 -14.37
CA GLU A 145 -1.83 8.70 -15.64
C GLU A 145 -1.55 7.22 -15.85
N VAL A 146 -1.29 6.46 -14.78
CA VAL A 146 -1.08 5.00 -14.86
C VAL A 146 -2.28 4.30 -15.49
N LYS A 147 -3.49 4.86 -15.38
CA LYS A 147 -4.70 4.29 -15.98
C LYS A 147 -4.66 4.29 -17.51
N SER A 148 -3.85 5.14 -18.14
CA SER A 148 -3.70 5.19 -19.61
C SER A 148 -3.05 3.92 -20.18
N LEU A 149 -2.30 3.18 -19.34
CA LEU A 149 -1.72 1.90 -19.69
C LEU A 149 -2.74 0.76 -19.65
N ARG A 150 -3.90 0.95 -19.02
CA ARG A 150 -4.92 -0.10 -18.94
C ARG A 150 -5.42 -0.47 -20.34
N SER A 151 -5.54 -1.76 -20.57
CA SER A 151 -6.01 -2.32 -21.84
C SER A 151 -7.12 -3.33 -21.57
N LYS A 152 -6.93 -4.59 -21.92
CA LYS A 152 -7.93 -5.65 -21.75
C LYS A 152 -8.44 -5.66 -20.31
N HIS A 153 -9.76 -5.70 -20.17
CA HIS A 153 -10.44 -5.64 -18.88
C HIS A 153 -11.23 -6.91 -18.63
N VAL A 154 -11.15 -7.42 -17.40
CA VAL A 154 -12.03 -8.47 -16.91
C VAL A 154 -12.65 -8.05 -15.58
N ASN A 155 -13.83 -8.58 -15.29
CA ASN A 155 -14.52 -8.33 -14.03
C ASN A 155 -15.05 -9.62 -13.39
N VAL A 156 -15.14 -9.59 -12.07
CA VAL A 156 -15.85 -10.60 -11.27
C VAL A 156 -16.71 -9.86 -10.28
N SER A 157 -18.03 -10.03 -10.36
CA SER A 157 -18.97 -9.36 -9.49
C SER A 157 -19.74 -10.34 -8.62
N SER A 158 -20.00 -9.94 -7.38
CA SER A 158 -20.93 -10.61 -6.48
C SER A 158 -20.66 -12.11 -6.25
N LYS A 159 -19.39 -12.52 -6.14
CA LYS A 159 -18.99 -13.92 -5.92
C LYS A 159 -18.70 -14.19 -4.45
N ALA A 160 -19.35 -15.19 -3.87
CA ALA A 160 -19.03 -15.68 -2.54
C ALA A 160 -17.78 -16.58 -2.59
N VAL A 161 -16.95 -16.53 -1.54
CA VAL A 161 -15.80 -17.42 -1.35
C VAL A 161 -15.87 -17.95 0.06
N LYS A 162 -16.22 -19.24 0.21
CA LYS A 162 -16.33 -19.86 1.53
C LYS A 162 -14.94 -20.06 2.13
N GLY A 163 -14.91 -20.32 3.43
CA GLY A 163 -13.67 -20.67 4.10
C GLY A 163 -13.01 -21.92 3.50
N GLY A 164 -11.72 -21.80 3.15
CA GLY A 164 -10.93 -22.84 2.49
C GLY A 164 -11.03 -22.84 0.96
N GLU A 165 -11.89 -22.01 0.37
CA GLU A 165 -12.09 -21.95 -1.09
C GLU A 165 -11.24 -20.85 -1.75
N TYR A 166 -11.00 -21.04 -3.04
CA TYR A 166 -10.36 -20.06 -3.92
C TYR A 166 -10.89 -20.22 -5.34
N PHE A 167 -10.64 -19.22 -6.20
CA PHE A 167 -10.93 -19.33 -7.63
C PHE A 167 -9.93 -18.52 -8.47
N LYS A 168 -9.61 -19.03 -9.67
CA LYS A 168 -8.77 -18.34 -10.67
C LYS A 168 -9.55 -17.20 -11.33
N VAL A 169 -8.93 -16.04 -11.47
CA VAL A 169 -9.44 -14.95 -12.32
C VAL A 169 -8.82 -15.14 -13.70
N THR A 170 -9.64 -15.39 -14.71
CA THR A 170 -9.18 -15.77 -16.05
C THR A 170 -9.47 -14.68 -17.08
N GLY A 171 -8.97 -14.87 -18.30
CA GLY A 171 -9.29 -14.00 -19.43
C GLY A 171 -8.34 -12.82 -19.62
N PHE A 172 -7.22 -12.76 -18.92
CA PHE A 172 -6.23 -11.69 -19.06
C PHE A 172 -4.83 -12.13 -18.62
N LYS A 173 -3.78 -11.46 -19.11
CA LYS A 173 -2.39 -11.64 -18.67
C LYS A 173 -2.19 -10.98 -17.30
N THR A 174 -1.77 -11.76 -16.31
CA THR A 174 -1.73 -11.29 -14.93
C THR A 174 -0.39 -10.69 -14.53
N VAL A 175 0.70 -11.07 -15.22
CA VAL A 175 2.08 -10.69 -14.87
C VAL A 175 2.34 -9.18 -14.97
N GLN A 176 1.59 -8.46 -15.80
CA GLN A 176 1.64 -7.00 -15.91
C GLN A 176 0.20 -6.45 -15.89
N SER A 177 -0.31 -6.16 -14.70
CA SER A 177 -1.73 -5.85 -14.50
C SER A 177 -2.05 -4.90 -13.33
N ASP A 178 -3.21 -4.26 -13.38
CA ASP A 178 -3.79 -3.45 -12.30
C ASP A 178 -5.07 -4.14 -11.82
N VAL A 179 -5.11 -4.57 -10.57
CA VAL A 179 -6.23 -5.31 -9.98
C VAL A 179 -6.86 -4.47 -8.87
N LYS A 180 -8.18 -4.30 -8.91
CA LYS A 180 -8.97 -3.65 -7.84
C LYS A 180 -10.02 -4.64 -7.36
N ALA A 181 -9.97 -5.01 -6.09
CA ALA A 181 -10.92 -5.90 -5.44
C ALA A 181 -11.59 -5.22 -4.24
N ALA A 182 -12.88 -5.49 -4.05
CA ALA A 182 -13.64 -5.06 -2.88
C ALA A 182 -14.32 -6.26 -2.24
N PHE A 183 -14.00 -6.50 -0.96
CA PHE A 183 -14.47 -7.63 -0.18
C PHE A 183 -15.50 -7.16 0.85
N THR A 184 -16.58 -7.92 1.02
CA THR A 184 -17.48 -7.82 2.17
C THR A 184 -17.31 -9.07 3.04
N ILE A 185 -17.15 -8.87 4.34
CA ILE A 185 -17.04 -9.94 5.33
C ILE A 185 -18.44 -10.30 5.84
N ARG A 186 -18.80 -11.60 5.84
CA ARG A 186 -20.14 -12.02 6.28
C ARG A 186 -20.33 -11.92 7.78
N ASN A 187 -19.40 -12.50 8.54
CA ASN A 187 -19.50 -12.58 10.00
C ASN A 187 -18.20 -12.09 10.66
N LEU A 188 -18.25 -10.92 11.32
CA LEU A 188 -17.11 -10.35 12.04
C LEU A 188 -16.92 -10.96 13.44
N ASP A 189 -17.93 -11.60 14.02
CA ASP A 189 -17.89 -12.16 15.38
C ASP A 189 -16.88 -13.32 15.47
N LYS A 190 -16.62 -13.96 14.32
CA LYS A 190 -15.57 -14.96 14.15
C LYS A 190 -14.16 -14.39 14.28
N ALA A 191 -13.96 -13.07 14.27
CA ALA A 191 -12.63 -12.48 14.39
C ALA A 191 -11.93 -12.94 15.68
N GLU A 192 -10.65 -13.24 15.57
CA GLU A 192 -9.83 -13.71 16.69
C GLU A 192 -9.48 -12.55 17.62
N LYS A 193 -9.25 -12.82 18.92
CA LYS A 193 -8.86 -11.78 19.87
C LYS A 193 -7.51 -11.17 19.48
N PHE A 194 -7.43 -9.85 19.47
CA PHE A 194 -6.18 -9.12 19.31
C PHE A 194 -5.46 -9.02 20.65
N ASP A 195 -4.20 -9.45 20.71
CA ASP A 195 -3.33 -9.16 21.84
C ASP A 195 -2.74 -7.75 21.67
N PRO A 196 -2.96 -6.82 22.63
CA PRO A 196 -2.37 -5.48 22.58
C PRO A 196 -0.85 -5.46 22.41
N ALA A 197 -0.14 -6.51 22.83
CA ALA A 197 1.30 -6.62 22.63
C ALA A 197 1.72 -6.66 21.15
N TRP A 198 0.82 -7.01 20.22
CA TRP A 198 1.11 -7.07 18.78
C TRP A 198 1.00 -5.72 18.07
N ARG A 199 0.53 -4.67 18.76
CA ARG A 199 0.17 -3.38 18.14
C ARG A 199 1.32 -2.70 17.39
N THR A 200 2.56 -3.05 17.72
CA THR A 200 3.76 -2.42 17.18
C THR A 200 4.51 -3.31 16.17
N ASP A 201 4.11 -4.57 16.00
CA ASP A 201 4.82 -5.53 15.13
C ASP A 201 3.86 -6.22 14.16
N ALA A 202 3.38 -5.46 13.17
CA ALA A 202 2.52 -5.98 12.12
C ALA A 202 3.23 -7.07 11.29
N GLN A 203 4.54 -6.92 11.03
CA GLN A 203 5.32 -7.88 10.24
C GLN A 203 5.49 -9.20 10.96
N GLY A 204 5.87 -9.20 12.25
CA GLY A 204 5.94 -10.41 13.06
C GLY A 204 4.58 -11.08 13.22
N LEU A 205 3.51 -10.28 13.39
CA LEU A 205 2.15 -10.80 13.41
C LEU A 205 1.79 -11.49 12.10
N CYS A 206 2.14 -10.89 10.96
CA CYS A 206 1.93 -11.48 9.64
C CYS A 206 2.70 -12.78 9.44
N LYS A 207 3.96 -12.85 9.89
CA LYS A 207 4.77 -14.09 9.86
C LYS A 207 4.13 -15.20 10.69
N LYS A 208 3.65 -14.86 11.90
CA LYS A 208 2.96 -15.78 12.82
C LYS A 208 1.63 -16.27 12.26
N PHE A 209 0.87 -15.38 11.63
CA PHE A 209 -0.48 -15.59 11.12
C PHE A 209 -0.53 -15.47 9.59
N ASN A 210 0.42 -16.14 8.93
CA ASN A 210 0.64 -16.06 7.49
C ASN A 210 -0.54 -16.65 6.67
N SER A 211 -0.42 -16.60 5.34
CA SER A 211 -1.50 -17.01 4.42
C SER A 211 -1.95 -18.47 4.57
N HIS A 212 -1.12 -19.35 5.12
CA HIS A 212 -1.42 -20.77 5.34
C HIS A 212 -2.11 -21.04 6.69
N VAL A 213 -1.98 -20.13 7.66
CA VAL A 213 -2.56 -20.29 8.99
C VAL A 213 -4.03 -19.85 8.95
N LYS A 214 -4.93 -20.84 9.02
CA LYS A 214 -6.38 -20.61 9.11
C LYS A 214 -6.71 -19.66 10.26
N GLY A 215 -7.64 -18.74 10.03
CA GLY A 215 -8.09 -17.78 11.03
C GLY A 215 -9.60 -17.64 11.07
N GLY A 216 -10.08 -16.77 11.95
CA GLY A 216 -11.51 -16.52 12.10
C GLY A 216 -12.07 -15.68 10.95
N VAL A 217 -11.48 -14.49 10.74
CA VAL A 217 -11.77 -13.61 9.60
C VAL A 217 -10.48 -13.38 8.83
N GLY A 218 -10.35 -14.14 7.74
CA GLY A 218 -9.12 -14.23 6.96
C GLY A 218 -8.12 -15.27 7.50
N PRO A 219 -7.00 -15.49 6.80
CA PRO A 219 -6.52 -14.66 5.70
C PRO A 219 -7.38 -14.77 4.43
N PHE A 220 -7.77 -13.63 3.85
CA PHE A 220 -8.49 -13.56 2.58
C PHE A 220 -7.92 -12.44 1.71
N GLY A 221 -7.88 -12.66 0.39
CA GLY A 221 -7.30 -11.69 -0.53
C GLY A 221 -6.97 -12.31 -1.87
N LEU A 222 -5.77 -12.00 -2.38
CA LEU A 222 -5.29 -12.40 -3.69
C LEU A 222 -4.03 -13.27 -3.59
N TRP A 223 -3.93 -14.31 -4.42
CA TRP A 223 -2.67 -14.93 -4.78
C TRP A 223 -2.26 -14.41 -6.15
N LEU A 224 -1.10 -13.77 -6.19
CA LEU A 224 -0.52 -13.10 -7.36
C LEU A 224 0.70 -13.86 -7.81
N LEU A 225 1.06 -13.73 -9.10
CA LEU A 225 2.26 -14.37 -9.66
C LEU A 225 2.32 -15.83 -9.20
N ALA A 226 1.18 -16.51 -9.33
CA ALA A 226 0.97 -17.86 -8.83
C ALA A 226 1.15 -18.87 -9.96
N SER A 227 1.89 -19.95 -9.69
CA SER A 227 2.05 -21.07 -10.63
C SER A 227 0.78 -21.93 -10.68
N ASP A 228 0.61 -22.72 -11.75
CA ASP A 228 -0.53 -23.64 -11.88
C ASP A 228 -0.65 -24.64 -10.72
N ASP A 229 0.48 -25.13 -10.21
CA ASP A 229 0.53 -26.04 -9.06
C ASP A 229 0.40 -25.33 -7.69
N LEU A 230 0.25 -23.99 -7.70
CA LEU A 230 0.18 -23.11 -6.54
C LEU A 230 1.37 -23.21 -5.56
N LYS A 231 2.47 -23.85 -5.97
CA LYS A 231 3.69 -23.98 -5.14
C LYS A 231 4.49 -22.70 -5.08
N GLU A 232 4.42 -21.87 -6.11
CA GLU A 232 4.90 -20.49 -6.08
C GLU A 232 3.71 -19.55 -6.15
N ARG A 233 3.65 -18.58 -5.23
CA ARG A 233 2.64 -17.52 -5.21
C ARG A 233 3.03 -16.43 -4.23
N THR A 234 2.59 -15.21 -4.51
CA THR A 234 2.63 -14.10 -3.56
C THR A 234 1.24 -13.86 -3.00
N ALA A 235 1.06 -13.99 -1.70
CA ALA A 235 -0.24 -13.75 -1.06
C ALA A 235 -0.34 -12.29 -0.58
N VAL A 236 -1.32 -11.55 -1.11
CA VAL A 236 -1.70 -10.23 -0.62
C VAL A 236 -3.07 -10.33 0.04
N PHE A 237 -3.14 -10.16 1.36
CA PHE A 237 -4.34 -10.51 2.10
C PHE A 237 -4.61 -9.61 3.31
N PHE A 238 -5.84 -9.72 3.80
CA PHE A 238 -6.26 -9.14 5.07
C PHE A 238 -6.57 -10.23 6.10
N ARG A 239 -6.35 -9.88 7.38
CA ARG A 239 -6.85 -10.63 8.54
C ARG A 239 -7.46 -9.62 9.52
N VAL A 240 -8.59 -9.99 10.15
CA VAL A 240 -9.30 -9.11 11.08
C VAL A 240 -9.30 -9.73 12.47
N PHE A 241 -8.93 -8.92 13.46
CA PHE A 241 -8.93 -9.27 14.86
C PHE A 241 -9.92 -8.38 15.63
N LYS A 242 -10.50 -8.89 16.71
CA LYS A 242 -11.34 -8.13 17.63
C LYS A 242 -10.52 -7.65 18.84
N THR A 243 -10.58 -6.36 19.14
CA THR A 243 -9.96 -5.80 20.36
C THR A 243 -10.94 -5.84 21.54
N ASN A 244 -12.24 -5.72 21.25
CA ASN A 244 -13.37 -5.90 22.17
C ASN A 244 -14.59 -6.30 21.32
N ASP A 245 -15.79 -6.33 21.92
CA ASP A 245 -17.00 -6.80 21.23
C ASP A 245 -17.48 -5.90 20.07
N THR A 246 -16.98 -4.66 19.97
CA THR A 246 -17.43 -3.67 18.96
C THR A 246 -16.31 -3.10 18.09
N SER A 247 -15.05 -3.36 18.45
CA SER A 247 -13.87 -2.75 17.85
C SER A 247 -12.93 -3.79 17.28
N TYR A 248 -12.35 -3.48 16.12
CA TYR A 248 -11.52 -4.40 15.36
C TYR A 248 -10.22 -3.76 14.91
N VAL A 249 -9.21 -4.60 14.70
CA VAL A 249 -7.93 -4.27 14.06
C VAL A 249 -7.83 -5.08 12.78
N VAL A 250 -7.47 -4.40 11.70
CA VAL A 250 -7.27 -5.03 10.39
C VAL A 250 -5.77 -5.05 10.09
N LEU A 251 -5.24 -6.24 9.80
CA LEU A 251 -3.89 -6.47 9.32
C LEU A 251 -3.92 -6.64 7.81
N MET A 252 -3.01 -5.98 7.09
CA MET A 252 -2.72 -6.23 5.69
C MET A 252 -1.33 -6.84 5.56
N CYS A 253 -1.20 -7.87 4.73
CA CYS A 253 0.00 -8.66 4.53
C CYS A 253 0.33 -8.80 3.05
N ASN A 254 1.61 -8.65 2.70
CA ASN A 254 2.20 -9.18 1.48
C ASN A 254 3.19 -10.28 1.88
N ASP A 255 2.89 -11.51 1.47
CA ASP A 255 3.59 -12.73 1.88
C ASP A 255 4.06 -13.51 0.64
N PRO A 256 5.23 -13.18 0.08
CA PRO A 256 5.86 -13.88 -1.04
C PRO A 256 6.75 -15.04 -0.57
N THR A 257 6.46 -15.67 0.57
CA THR A 257 7.30 -16.64 1.31
C THR A 257 8.54 -16.06 2.01
N ARG A 258 9.27 -15.09 1.42
CA ARG A 258 10.36 -14.31 2.05
C ARG A 258 10.82 -13.14 1.15
N PRO A 259 11.01 -11.90 1.65
CA PRO A 259 10.57 -11.39 2.96
C PRO A 259 9.06 -11.07 3.00
N THR A 260 8.43 -11.24 4.17
CA THR A 260 7.02 -10.89 4.42
C THR A 260 6.92 -9.46 4.94
N PHE A 261 5.99 -8.69 4.39
CA PHE A 261 5.70 -7.31 4.80
C PHE A 261 4.26 -7.14 5.25
N ALA A 262 4.02 -6.20 6.16
CA ALA A 262 2.70 -5.99 6.72
C ALA A 262 2.54 -4.62 7.36
N GLY A 263 1.31 -4.14 7.38
CA GLY A 263 0.89 -2.93 8.07
C GLY A 263 -0.54 -3.04 8.58
N PHE A 264 -0.85 -2.34 9.66
CA PHE A 264 -2.23 -2.22 10.14
C PHE A 264 -3.01 -1.24 9.26
N VAL A 265 -4.28 -1.54 9.02
CA VAL A 265 -5.17 -0.76 8.17
C VAL A 265 -6.15 0.03 9.02
N ASN A 266 -6.11 1.35 8.90
CA ASN A 266 -7.00 2.26 9.63
C ASN A 266 -8.38 2.36 8.95
N VAL A 267 -9.23 1.35 9.12
CA VAL A 267 -10.57 1.27 8.55
C VAL A 267 -11.60 0.93 9.61
N ASP A 268 -12.77 1.57 9.53
CA ASP A 268 -13.93 1.22 10.34
C ASP A 268 -14.64 0.01 9.71
N ILE A 269 -14.06 -1.17 9.97
CA ILE A 269 -14.59 -2.43 9.44
C ILE A 269 -15.88 -2.85 10.16
N ALA A 270 -16.10 -2.41 11.41
CA ALA A 270 -17.33 -2.66 12.15
C ALA A 270 -18.54 -2.07 11.42
N LYS A 271 -18.44 -0.79 11.01
CA LYS A 271 -19.51 -0.07 10.32
C LYS A 271 -19.75 -0.57 8.91
N THR A 272 -18.67 -0.85 8.17
CA THR A 272 -18.76 -1.07 6.72
C THR A 272 -18.83 -2.54 6.33
N LYS A 273 -18.22 -3.42 7.15
CA LYS A 273 -17.90 -4.82 6.82
C LYS A 273 -17.18 -4.98 5.48
N LYS A 274 -16.60 -3.91 4.95
CA LYS A 274 -16.04 -3.82 3.60
C LYS A 274 -14.59 -3.38 3.64
N ILE A 275 -13.78 -3.99 2.80
CA ILE A 275 -12.40 -3.56 2.60
C ILE A 275 -12.02 -3.66 1.12
N ALA A 276 -11.33 -2.63 0.63
CA ALA A 276 -10.86 -2.55 -0.73
C ALA A 276 -9.34 -2.77 -0.79
N LEU A 277 -8.89 -3.42 -1.85
CA LEU A 277 -7.50 -3.64 -2.20
C LEU A 277 -7.30 -3.24 -3.65
N ARG A 278 -6.27 -2.44 -3.92
CA ARG A 278 -5.72 -2.32 -5.27
C ARG A 278 -4.33 -2.91 -5.27
N THR A 279 -3.97 -3.65 -6.30
CA THR A 279 -2.63 -4.17 -6.47
C THR A 279 -2.17 -3.94 -7.90
N LEU A 280 -1.04 -3.26 -8.06
CA LEU A 280 -0.31 -3.19 -9.33
C LEU A 280 0.70 -4.34 -9.33
N ILE A 281 0.73 -5.09 -10.42
CA ILE A 281 1.59 -6.26 -10.62
C ILE A 281 2.40 -5.97 -11.87
N ASP A 282 3.72 -6.00 -11.75
CA ASP A 282 4.62 -5.73 -12.87
C ASP A 282 5.86 -6.62 -12.76
N HIS A 283 5.73 -7.84 -13.28
CA HIS A 283 6.77 -8.87 -13.29
C HIS A 283 7.35 -9.17 -11.90
N SER A 284 8.38 -8.43 -11.48
CA SER A 284 9.10 -8.62 -10.21
C SER A 284 8.70 -7.65 -9.10
N VAL A 285 7.72 -6.79 -9.33
CA VAL A 285 7.19 -5.87 -8.30
C VAL A 285 5.68 -5.99 -8.14
N VAL A 286 5.25 -5.92 -6.89
CA VAL A 286 3.85 -5.86 -6.48
C VAL A 286 3.66 -4.65 -5.57
N GLU A 287 2.85 -3.68 -5.99
CA GLU A 287 2.45 -2.52 -5.16
C GLU A 287 0.99 -2.66 -4.72
N SER A 288 0.78 -2.87 -3.42
CA SER A 288 -0.55 -3.10 -2.84
C SER A 288 -1.04 -1.94 -1.99
N PHE A 289 -2.28 -1.50 -2.22
CA PHE A 289 -2.91 -0.33 -1.60
C PHE A 289 -4.21 -0.76 -0.89
N GLY A 290 -4.13 -0.93 0.43
CA GLY A 290 -5.25 -1.27 1.29
C GLY A 290 -6.11 -0.06 1.66
N ALA A 291 -7.43 -0.27 1.68
CA ALA A 291 -8.43 0.70 2.11
C ALA A 291 -8.29 2.09 1.44
N GLY A 292 -8.03 2.09 0.12
CA GLY A 292 -7.90 3.32 -0.66
C GLY A 292 -6.57 4.07 -0.44
N GLY A 293 -5.50 3.35 -0.11
CA GLY A 293 -4.17 3.94 0.02
C GLY A 293 -3.77 4.35 1.44
N LYS A 294 -4.52 3.88 2.45
CA LYS A 294 -4.21 4.08 3.86
C LYS A 294 -3.02 3.25 4.33
N THR A 295 -2.88 2.07 3.74
CA THR A 295 -1.75 1.16 3.96
C THR A 295 -1.21 0.77 2.61
N CYS A 296 0.06 1.06 2.35
CA CYS A 296 0.74 0.70 1.12
C CYS A 296 1.84 -0.31 1.43
N ILE A 297 2.00 -1.32 0.59
CA ILE A 297 3.04 -2.34 0.71
C ILE A 297 3.57 -2.64 -0.69
N LEU A 298 4.81 -2.25 -0.95
CA LEU A 298 5.61 -2.64 -2.11
C LEU A 298 6.40 -3.90 -1.77
N THR A 299 6.42 -4.87 -2.66
CA THR A 299 7.18 -6.11 -2.47
C THR A 299 7.86 -6.50 -3.77
N ARG A 300 9.14 -6.86 -3.69
CA ARG A 300 9.87 -7.46 -4.81
C ARG A 300 9.83 -8.98 -4.74
N VAL A 301 9.61 -9.62 -5.88
CA VAL A 301 9.44 -11.07 -6.00
C VAL A 301 10.04 -11.59 -7.29
N TYR A 302 10.61 -12.79 -7.26
CA TYR A 302 11.32 -13.38 -8.39
C TYR A 302 10.89 -14.84 -8.58
N PRO A 303 9.63 -15.08 -9.02
CA PRO A 303 9.12 -16.44 -9.25
C PRO A 303 9.91 -17.13 -10.36
N ARG A 304 10.02 -18.46 -10.30
CA ARG A 304 10.72 -19.27 -11.31
C ARG A 304 9.78 -19.99 -12.27
N LYS A 305 8.56 -20.28 -11.82
CA LYS A 305 7.48 -20.94 -12.57
C LYS A 305 6.43 -19.96 -13.02
N ALA A 306 6.02 -19.05 -12.14
CA ALA A 306 4.96 -18.10 -12.43
C ALA A 306 5.46 -16.90 -13.24
N ILE A 307 5.92 -17.15 -14.46
CA ILE A 307 6.50 -16.14 -15.37
C ILE A 307 5.65 -16.08 -16.64
N GLY A 308 5.46 -14.87 -17.18
CA GLY A 308 4.76 -14.69 -18.45
C GLY A 308 3.32 -15.23 -18.38
N ASP A 309 2.99 -16.14 -19.28
CA ASP A 309 1.64 -16.72 -19.38
C ASP A 309 1.36 -17.80 -18.32
N ASP A 310 2.39 -18.32 -17.64
CA ASP A 310 2.29 -19.28 -16.53
C ASP A 310 2.05 -18.59 -15.17
N ALA A 311 2.03 -17.25 -15.16
CA ALA A 311 1.65 -16.46 -14.00
C ALA A 311 0.12 -16.33 -13.94
N HIS A 312 -0.44 -16.54 -12.75
CA HIS A 312 -1.88 -16.48 -12.54
C HIS A 312 -2.30 -15.62 -11.34
N LEU A 313 -3.57 -15.22 -11.38
CA LEU A 313 -4.26 -14.49 -10.33
C LEU A 313 -5.38 -15.36 -9.75
N PHE A 314 -5.41 -15.48 -8.43
CA PHE A 314 -6.51 -16.12 -7.71
C PHE A 314 -7.06 -15.20 -6.63
N VAL A 315 -8.34 -15.34 -6.34
CA VAL A 315 -8.93 -14.86 -5.09
C VAL A 315 -9.04 -16.05 -4.14
N PHE A 316 -8.67 -15.87 -2.87
CA PHE A 316 -8.73 -16.92 -1.87
C PHE A 316 -9.35 -16.45 -0.56
N ASN A 317 -9.90 -17.41 0.21
CA ASN A 317 -10.31 -17.22 1.59
C ASN A 317 -9.91 -18.46 2.40
N ASN A 318 -8.97 -18.29 3.33
CA ASN A 318 -8.57 -19.33 4.29
C ASN A 318 -9.01 -18.95 5.72
N GLY A 319 -10.07 -18.14 5.86
CA GLY A 319 -10.73 -17.85 7.14
C GLY A 319 -12.00 -18.68 7.35
N GLU A 320 -12.50 -18.77 8.58
CA GLU A 320 -13.79 -19.41 8.89
C GLU A 320 -15.00 -18.57 8.47
N SER A 321 -14.84 -17.26 8.42
CA SER A 321 -15.86 -16.34 7.92
C SER A 321 -15.80 -16.30 6.40
N ASP A 322 -16.93 -16.59 5.76
CA ASP A 322 -17.08 -16.39 4.33
C ASP A 322 -16.89 -14.91 3.97
N ILE A 323 -16.33 -14.69 2.78
CA ILE A 323 -16.29 -13.36 2.17
C ILE A 323 -17.14 -13.34 0.90
N LYS A 324 -17.52 -12.13 0.49
CA LYS A 324 -18.08 -11.85 -0.82
C LYS A 324 -17.16 -10.88 -1.54
N VAL A 325 -16.64 -11.28 -2.69
CA VAL A 325 -16.07 -10.36 -3.68
C VAL A 325 -17.23 -9.58 -4.27
N THR A 326 -17.43 -8.35 -3.78
CA THR A 326 -18.51 -7.48 -4.28
C THR A 326 -18.23 -7.08 -5.72
N ASN A 327 -17.00 -6.69 -5.98
CA ASN A 327 -16.51 -6.36 -7.30
C ASN A 327 -14.99 -6.56 -7.35
N LEU A 328 -14.53 -7.15 -8.44
CA LEU A 328 -13.12 -7.25 -8.80
C LEU A 328 -13.00 -6.81 -10.25
N HIS A 329 -12.10 -5.89 -10.51
CA HIS A 329 -11.71 -5.48 -11.85
C HIS A 329 -10.23 -5.72 -12.02
N ALA A 330 -9.85 -6.36 -13.12
CA ALA A 330 -8.45 -6.52 -13.49
C ALA A 330 -8.24 -5.99 -14.90
N TRP A 331 -7.17 -5.23 -15.09
CA TRP A 331 -6.76 -4.71 -16.38
C TRP A 331 -5.36 -5.21 -16.71
N GLU A 332 -5.16 -5.74 -17.92
CA GLU A 332 -3.81 -5.84 -18.48
C GLU A 332 -3.25 -4.43 -18.62
N MET A 333 -1.97 -4.26 -18.30
CA MET A 333 -1.28 -2.99 -18.44
C MET A 333 -0.35 -3.08 -19.64
N LYS A 334 -0.38 -2.08 -20.52
CA LYS A 334 0.59 -1.93 -21.60
C LYS A 334 1.94 -1.54 -21.02
N THR A 335 3.02 -2.00 -21.64
CA THR A 335 4.37 -1.60 -21.26
C THR A 335 4.56 -0.12 -21.62
N PRO A 336 4.96 0.73 -20.65
CA PRO A 336 5.20 2.14 -20.92
C PRO A 336 6.44 2.31 -21.79
N THR A 337 6.45 3.33 -22.63
CA THR A 337 7.69 3.74 -23.31
C THR A 337 8.56 4.49 -22.31
N MET A 338 9.63 3.84 -21.86
CA MET A 338 10.64 4.42 -20.97
C MET A 338 11.91 4.74 -21.77
N ASN A 339 12.63 5.80 -21.38
CA ASN A 339 13.92 6.18 -21.98
C ASN A 339 13.88 6.42 -23.50
N LYS A 340 12.76 6.93 -24.03
CA LYS A 340 12.75 7.45 -25.41
C LYS A 340 13.66 8.68 -25.45
N LEU A 341 14.61 8.72 -26.38
CA LEU A 341 15.32 9.95 -26.71
C LEU A 341 14.26 10.99 -27.05
N LEU A 342 14.19 12.06 -26.26
CA LEU A 342 13.41 13.23 -26.64
C LEU A 342 14.12 13.77 -27.89
N GLU A 343 13.47 13.65 -29.05
CA GLU A 343 13.91 14.36 -30.25
C GLU A 343 13.92 15.85 -29.89
N GLN A 344 15.11 16.46 -29.93
CA GLN A 344 15.34 17.86 -29.57
C GLN A 344 14.72 18.81 -30.58
#